data_AF-A0A1V9H4B7-F1
#
_entry.id   AF-A0A1V9H4B7-F1
#
_cell.length_a   1.000
_cell.length_b   1.000
_cell.length_c   1.000
_cell.angle_alpha   90.00
_cell.angle_beta   90.00
_cell.angle_gamma   90.00
#
_symmetry.space_group_name_H-M   'P 1'
#
loop_
_entity.id
_entity.type
_entity.pdbx_description
1 polymer ?
#
loop_
_entity_poly.entity_id
_entity_poly.type
_entity_poly.pdbx_seq_one_letter_code
_entity_poly.pdbx_strand_id
1 'polypeptide(L)'
;MHADALPTQTARDDGWFRPVVLALVVHVLVALVFIAGWLWSPERSVEPAAGDHSMEASLDVSAAEARVARQALKATPVETPPPPAPLPEPAPEDSVPPPQPIPEPRPQDAPTPQQAQAQERVAQPDKVDQERVDALAISAEKAKQEQEAKRRQEQIDLTERKRQEEAEQKLRLAKQQEEADAKKKQAAAQQAAEEAERQKKIAEIRRQRAQADKEMALAEQKLRQVAAARAQQASAAAATSAQPTAGQGGTSTDLSAKYAAAIQQKVLAQWVRPPSVPPGQKCTINIRQLPGGSVMEAKVAPGCPYDEAGQRSIEAAVLSAQPLPYRGFESVFQRNLTFVFTAQDQ
;
A
#
# COMPACT_ATOMS: atom_id res chain seq x y z
N MET A 1 -29.04 60.58 -13.93
CA MET A 1 -28.21 59.86 -12.95
C MET A 1 -29.09 58.79 -12.33
N HIS A 2 -28.95 57.54 -12.76
CA HIS A 2 -29.65 56.41 -12.14
C HIS A 2 -28.57 55.44 -11.66
N ALA A 3 -28.53 55.24 -10.35
CA ALA A 3 -27.64 54.29 -9.70
C ALA A 3 -28.37 52.95 -9.61
N ASP A 4 -27.88 51.95 -10.34
CA ASP A 4 -28.28 50.56 -10.17
C ASP A 4 -27.73 50.04 -8.83
N ALA A 5 -28.63 49.71 -7.91
CA ALA A 5 -28.30 49.02 -6.68
C ALA A 5 -28.23 47.52 -6.94
N LEU A 6 -27.05 46.92 -6.73
CA LEU A 6 -26.86 45.47 -6.81
C LEU A 6 -27.61 44.75 -5.68
N PRO A 7 -28.22 43.58 -5.94
CA PRO A 7 -28.92 42.82 -4.91
C PRO A 7 -27.93 42.28 -3.88
N THR A 8 -28.19 42.56 -2.61
CA THR A 8 -27.50 41.95 -1.47
C THR A 8 -27.80 40.46 -1.42
N GLN A 9 -26.75 39.64 -1.47
CA GLN A 9 -26.88 38.20 -1.24
C GLN A 9 -27.37 37.99 0.20
N THR A 10 -28.56 37.39 0.33
CA THR A 10 -29.13 37.00 1.60
C THR A 10 -28.19 35.99 2.28
N ALA A 11 -27.74 36.35 3.48
CA ALA A 11 -26.99 35.46 4.35
C ALA A 11 -27.79 34.17 4.54
N ARG A 12 -27.25 33.08 4.02
CA ARG A 12 -27.85 31.76 4.14
C ARG A 12 -27.42 31.20 5.50
N ASP A 13 -28.27 31.39 6.50
CA ASP A 13 -28.17 30.76 7.83
C ASP A 13 -28.44 29.24 7.75
N ASP A 14 -27.73 28.54 6.87
CA ASP A 14 -27.65 27.09 6.89
C ASP A 14 -26.47 26.72 7.82
N GLY A 15 -26.78 26.52 9.10
CA GLY A 15 -25.82 26.23 10.15
C GLY A 15 -24.79 25.16 9.77
N TRP A 16 -23.56 25.33 10.27
CA TRP A 16 -22.37 24.50 9.98
C TRP A 16 -22.55 23.00 10.28
N PHE A 17 -23.65 22.64 10.91
CA PHE A 17 -24.02 21.27 11.22
C PHE A 17 -24.14 20.37 9.98
N ARG A 18 -24.77 20.85 8.89
CA ARG A 18 -24.90 20.08 7.64
C ARG A 18 -23.56 19.74 7.00
N PRO A 19 -22.63 20.69 6.77
CA PRO A 19 -21.34 20.36 6.19
C PRO A 19 -20.47 19.50 7.12
N VAL A 20 -20.55 19.69 8.45
CA VAL A 20 -19.81 18.86 9.42
C VAL A 20 -20.31 17.41 9.43
N VAL A 21 -21.63 17.20 9.40
CA VAL A 21 -22.21 15.84 9.32
C VAL A 21 -21.84 15.17 8.00
N LEU A 22 -21.90 15.88 6.88
CA LEU A 22 -21.46 15.36 5.58
C LEU A 22 -19.98 14.97 5.58
N ALA A 23 -19.12 15.80 6.17
CA ALA A 23 -17.70 15.51 6.29
C ALA A 23 -17.47 14.22 7.12
N LEU A 24 -18.14 14.07 8.26
CA LEU A 24 -18.04 12.86 9.08
C LEU A 24 -18.51 11.61 8.32
N VAL A 25 -19.61 11.69 7.58
CA VAL A 25 -20.12 10.56 6.78
C VAL A 25 -19.12 10.12 5.73
N VAL A 26 -18.46 11.07 5.04
CA VAL A 26 -17.42 10.75 4.05
C VAL A 26 -16.23 10.04 4.70
N HIS A 27 -15.77 10.51 5.87
CA HIS A 27 -14.64 9.89 6.56
C HIS A 27 -14.97 8.46 7.03
N VAL A 28 -16.19 8.23 7.52
CA VAL A 28 -16.66 6.89 7.90
C VAL A 28 -16.74 5.97 6.68
N LEU A 29 -17.21 6.46 5.54
CA LEU A 29 -17.24 5.69 4.29
C LEU A 29 -15.83 5.29 3.83
N VAL A 30 -14.87 6.22 3.87
CA VAL A 30 -13.47 5.92 3.54
C VAL A 30 -12.91 4.87 4.49
N ALA A 31 -13.13 5.01 5.80
CA ALA A 31 -12.69 4.02 6.78
C ALA A 31 -13.29 2.63 6.51
N LEU A 32 -14.58 2.55 6.17
CA LEU A 32 -15.23 1.27 5.81
C LEU A 32 -14.62 0.63 4.56
N VAL A 33 -14.22 1.41 3.55
CA VAL A 33 -13.53 0.88 2.36
C VAL A 33 -12.16 0.31 2.73
N PHE A 34 -11.39 0.99 3.58
CA PHE A 34 -10.10 0.47 4.06
C PHE A 34 -10.27 -0.80 4.90
N ILE A 35 -11.27 -0.82 5.79
CA ILE A 35 -11.59 -1.99 6.63
C ILE A 35 -12.02 -3.16 5.75
N ALA A 36 -12.92 -2.96 4.79
CA ALA A 36 -13.32 -4.00 3.83
C ALA A 36 -12.15 -4.51 3.00
N GLY A 37 -11.26 -3.61 2.55
CA GLY A 37 -10.03 -3.97 1.86
C GLY A 37 -9.06 -4.78 2.72
N TRP A 38 -8.99 -4.50 4.02
CA TRP A 38 -8.19 -5.28 4.96
C TRP A 38 -8.79 -6.66 5.23
N LEU A 39 -10.11 -6.74 5.49
CA LEU A 39 -10.82 -8.00 5.73
C LEU A 39 -10.86 -8.93 4.50
N TRP A 40 -10.75 -8.39 3.29
CA TRP A 40 -10.68 -9.16 2.05
C TRP A 40 -9.29 -9.25 1.45
N SER A 41 -8.25 -8.73 2.11
CA SER A 41 -6.89 -8.90 1.61
C SER A 41 -6.46 -10.35 1.85
N PRO A 42 -6.19 -11.15 0.79
CA PRO A 42 -5.64 -12.49 0.98
C PRO A 42 -4.28 -12.39 1.67
N GLU A 43 -4.01 -13.31 2.61
CA GLU A 43 -2.67 -13.53 3.20
C GLU A 43 -1.66 -13.69 2.06
N ARG A 44 -0.90 -12.63 1.78
CA ARG A 44 0.18 -12.68 0.78
C ARG A 44 1.38 -13.28 1.48
N SER A 45 1.57 -14.58 1.35
CA SER A 45 2.85 -15.24 1.59
C SER A 45 3.82 -14.77 0.52
N VAL A 46 4.49 -13.66 0.79
CA VAL A 46 5.67 -13.25 0.03
C VAL A 46 6.81 -14.20 0.42
N GLU A 47 7.02 -15.23 -0.39
CA GLU A 47 8.26 -15.98 -0.38
C GLU A 47 9.37 -15.02 -0.85
N PRO A 48 10.33 -14.66 0.02
CA PRO A 48 11.33 -13.67 -0.34
C PRO A 48 12.31 -14.32 -1.32
N ALA A 49 12.24 -13.91 -2.58
CA ALA A 49 13.29 -14.16 -3.53
C ALA A 49 14.59 -13.52 -2.98
N ALA A 50 15.61 -14.35 -2.89
CA ALA A 50 16.91 -14.07 -2.32
C ALA A 50 17.45 -12.65 -2.62
N GLY A 51 17.81 -11.94 -1.56
CA GLY A 51 18.75 -10.82 -1.58
C GLY A 51 18.12 -9.43 -1.47
N ASP A 52 17.88 -8.95 -0.24
CA ASP A 52 18.63 -7.83 0.36
C ASP A 52 18.18 -7.63 1.82
N HIS A 53 19.07 -7.07 2.63
CA HIS A 53 19.00 -7.04 4.09
C HIS A 53 18.12 -5.89 4.63
N SER A 54 16.98 -6.24 5.22
CA SER A 54 16.45 -5.53 6.38
C SER A 54 15.93 -6.58 7.36
N MET A 55 16.73 -6.88 8.40
CA MET A 55 16.28 -7.74 9.50
C MET A 55 15.30 -6.96 10.36
N GLU A 56 14.03 -7.01 10.00
CA GLU A 56 12.93 -6.75 10.93
C GLU A 56 12.54 -8.10 11.54
N ALA A 57 13.00 -8.33 12.78
CA ALA A 57 12.57 -9.48 13.56
C ALA A 57 11.21 -9.17 14.20
N SER A 58 10.12 -9.43 13.49
CA SER A 58 8.80 -9.52 14.11
C SER A 58 8.67 -10.89 14.79
N LEU A 59 8.72 -10.88 16.12
CA LEU A 59 8.41 -12.05 16.94
C LEU A 59 6.89 -12.18 17.04
N ASP A 60 6.29 -12.90 16.10
CA ASP A 60 4.91 -13.36 16.21
C ASP A 60 4.84 -14.51 17.23
N VAL A 61 4.70 -14.15 18.50
CA VAL A 61 4.56 -15.14 19.59
C VAL A 61 3.10 -15.58 19.67
N SER A 62 2.85 -16.87 19.42
CA SER A 62 1.54 -17.47 19.66
C SER A 62 1.15 -17.35 21.13
N ALA A 63 -0.14 -17.14 21.41
CA ALA A 63 -0.65 -17.15 22.78
C ALA A 63 -0.31 -18.45 23.54
N ALA A 64 -0.06 -19.56 22.83
CA ALA A 64 0.42 -20.81 23.41
C ALA A 64 1.90 -20.74 23.82
N GLU A 65 2.77 -20.18 22.97
CA GLU A 65 4.20 -20.00 23.26
C GLU A 65 4.44 -18.97 24.37
N ALA A 66 3.65 -17.90 24.41
CA ALA A 66 3.67 -16.95 25.52
C ALA A 66 3.30 -17.61 26.87
N ARG A 67 2.39 -18.60 26.86
CA ARG A 67 2.04 -19.36 28.07
C ARG A 67 3.15 -20.31 28.49
N VAL A 68 3.76 -21.03 27.55
CA VAL A 68 4.89 -21.92 27.82
C VAL A 68 6.10 -21.14 28.34
N ALA A 69 6.43 -20.00 27.72
CA ALA A 69 7.53 -19.13 28.18
C ALA A 69 7.30 -18.60 29.60
N ARG A 70 6.07 -18.21 29.94
CA ARG A 70 5.71 -17.78 31.31
C ARG A 70 5.76 -18.92 32.32
N GLN A 71 5.45 -20.15 31.90
CA GLN A 71 5.57 -21.34 32.74
C GLN A 71 7.05 -21.70 32.98
N ALA A 72 7.89 -21.59 31.95
CA ALA A 72 9.33 -21.80 32.06
C ALA A 72 9.98 -20.77 32.99
N LEU A 73 9.64 -19.48 32.86
CA LEU A 73 10.14 -18.41 33.73
C LEU A 73 9.76 -18.59 35.20
N LYS A 74 8.58 -19.17 35.49
CA LYS A 74 8.16 -19.52 36.86
C LYS A 74 8.86 -20.77 37.41
N ALA A 75 9.33 -21.66 36.54
CA ALA A 75 9.98 -22.91 36.92
C ALA A 75 11.50 -22.74 37.09
N THR A 76 12.11 -21.70 36.52
CA THR A 76 13.50 -21.34 36.77
C THR A 76 13.65 -20.64 38.13
N PRO A 77 14.42 -21.21 39.08
CA PRO A 77 14.82 -20.49 40.28
C PRO A 77 15.68 -19.29 39.85
N VAL A 78 15.28 -18.08 40.26
CA VAL A 78 16.08 -16.87 40.05
C VAL A 78 17.28 -16.96 40.98
N GLU A 79 18.45 -17.24 40.41
CA GLU A 79 19.71 -17.04 41.11
C GLU A 79 19.94 -15.53 41.21
N THR A 80 19.91 -15.00 42.43
CA THR A 80 20.18 -13.58 42.69
C THR A 80 21.60 -13.27 42.24
N PRO A 81 21.81 -12.28 41.35
CA PRO A 81 23.16 -11.87 40.98
C PRO A 81 23.90 -11.36 42.23
N PRO A 82 25.21 -11.62 42.36
CA PRO A 82 25.99 -11.04 43.44
C PRO A 82 25.90 -9.50 43.38
N PRO A 83 25.95 -8.81 44.53
CA PRO A 83 25.86 -7.36 44.55
C PRO A 83 26.96 -6.75 43.68
N PRO A 84 26.68 -5.66 42.96
CA PRO A 84 27.65 -5.02 42.08
C PRO A 84 28.86 -4.57 42.90
N ALA A 85 30.07 -4.85 42.39
CA ALA A 85 31.28 -4.24 42.92
C ALA A 85 31.13 -2.71 42.84
N PRO A 86 31.58 -1.97 43.87
CA PRO A 86 31.46 -0.52 43.90
C PRO A 86 32.13 0.09 42.66
N LEU A 87 31.43 1.01 41.98
CA LEU A 87 32.02 1.80 40.90
C LEU A 87 33.24 2.56 41.45
N PRO A 88 34.35 2.64 40.70
CA PRO A 88 35.41 3.58 41.03
C PRO A 88 34.83 5.00 40.95
N GLU A 89 35.04 5.78 42.02
CA GLU A 89 34.73 7.21 42.05
C GLU A 89 35.36 7.91 40.83
N PRO A 90 34.68 8.91 40.24
CA PRO A 90 35.29 9.74 39.22
C PRO A 90 36.53 10.40 39.82
N ALA A 91 37.68 10.16 39.20
CA ALA A 91 38.89 10.89 39.50
C ALA A 91 38.56 12.40 39.41
N PRO A 92 38.91 13.20 40.43
CA PRO A 92 38.72 14.63 40.36
C PRO A 92 39.48 15.19 39.16
N GLU A 93 38.82 16.10 38.43
CA GLU A 93 39.48 16.93 37.44
C GLU A 93 40.77 17.51 38.01
N ASP A 94 41.81 17.39 37.21
CA ASP A 94 43.16 17.89 37.42
C ASP A 94 43.13 19.42 37.52
N SER A 95 42.75 19.91 38.70
CA SER A 95 43.10 21.26 39.13
C SER A 95 44.58 21.23 39.46
N VAL A 96 45.41 21.52 38.45
CA VAL A 96 46.84 21.77 38.59
C VAL A 96 47.05 22.78 39.73
N PRO A 97 47.63 22.38 40.87
CA PRO A 97 48.12 23.35 41.84
C PRO A 97 49.40 23.96 41.25
N PRO A 98 49.71 25.24 41.50
CA PRO A 98 51.01 25.78 41.11
C PRO A 98 52.12 24.94 41.75
N PRO A 99 53.28 24.76 41.08
CA PRO A 99 54.36 23.95 41.61
C PRO A 99 54.80 24.52 42.95
N GLN A 100 54.56 23.79 44.03
CA GLN A 100 55.15 24.13 45.31
C GLN A 100 56.68 24.01 45.16
N PRO A 101 57.46 25.00 45.64
CA PRO A 101 58.90 24.90 45.58
C PRO A 101 59.34 23.67 46.38
N ILE A 102 60.08 22.78 45.72
CA ILE A 102 60.79 21.69 46.39
C ILE A 102 61.56 22.31 47.56
N PRO A 103 61.37 21.85 48.81
CA PRO A 103 62.16 22.33 49.92
C PRO A 103 63.64 22.13 49.59
N GLU A 104 64.40 23.23 49.54
CA GLU A 104 65.86 23.11 49.57
C GLU A 104 66.23 22.27 50.78
N PRO A 105 67.03 21.20 50.60
CA PRO A 105 67.47 20.41 51.73
C PRO A 105 68.28 21.33 52.63
N ARG A 106 67.74 21.62 53.82
CA ARG A 106 68.53 22.23 54.90
C ARG A 106 69.74 21.32 55.14
N PRO A 107 70.97 21.86 55.20
CA PRO A 107 72.13 21.09 55.60
C PRO A 107 71.86 20.52 56.99
N GLN A 108 71.61 19.22 57.07
CA GLN A 108 71.76 18.51 58.33
C GLN A 108 73.25 18.28 58.48
N ASP A 109 73.89 19.12 59.28
CA ASP A 109 75.18 18.83 59.90
C ASP A 109 74.99 17.66 60.88
N ALA A 110 74.82 16.47 60.33
CA ALA A 110 75.17 15.25 61.04
C ALA A 110 76.70 15.19 61.03
N PRO A 111 77.38 15.06 62.19
CA PRO A 111 78.79 14.74 62.20
C PRO A 111 78.93 13.33 61.59
N THR A 112 79.15 13.30 60.28
CA THR A 112 79.47 12.08 59.58
C THR A 112 80.82 11.65 60.16
N PRO A 113 80.94 10.43 60.71
CA PRO A 113 82.27 9.90 60.97
C PRO A 113 82.99 9.92 59.62
N GLN A 114 84.06 10.70 59.50
CA GLN A 114 85.00 10.52 58.39
C GLN A 114 85.51 9.10 58.52
N GLN A 115 84.90 8.17 57.78
CA GLN A 115 85.46 6.85 57.55
C GLN A 115 86.77 7.09 56.79
N ALA A 116 87.85 7.24 57.54
CA ALA A 116 89.23 7.15 57.08
C ALA A 116 89.61 5.71 56.72
N GLN A 117 88.64 4.91 56.24
CA GLN A 117 88.95 3.72 55.47
C GLN A 117 89.11 4.22 54.05
N ALA A 118 90.37 4.38 53.65
CA ALA A 118 90.74 4.42 52.25
C ALA A 118 89.89 3.36 51.55
N GLN A 119 89.05 3.78 50.61
CA GLN A 119 88.47 2.85 49.66
C GLN A 119 89.66 2.09 49.09
N GLU A 120 89.82 0.84 49.54
CA GLU A 120 90.69 -0.13 48.93
C GLU A 120 90.31 -0.06 47.45
N ARG A 121 91.21 0.48 46.61
CA ARG A 121 91.03 0.39 45.16
C ARG A 121 90.97 -1.09 44.90
N VAL A 122 89.75 -1.61 44.78
CA VAL A 122 89.51 -3.01 44.50
C VAL A 122 90.35 -3.31 43.28
N ALA A 123 91.35 -4.15 43.50
CA ALA A 123 92.28 -4.58 42.49
C ALA A 123 91.46 -5.12 41.32
N GLN A 124 91.75 -4.57 40.14
CA GLN A 124 91.33 -5.02 38.80
C GLN A 124 90.13 -5.99 38.79
N PRO A 125 88.91 -5.55 38.44
CA PRO A 125 87.77 -6.44 38.27
C PRO A 125 88.16 -7.64 37.40
N ASP A 126 87.81 -8.84 37.87
CA ASP A 126 88.17 -10.09 37.24
C ASP A 126 87.63 -10.09 35.79
N LYS A 127 88.53 -10.24 34.81
CA LYS A 127 88.20 -10.03 33.38
C LYS A 127 87.08 -10.95 32.91
N VAL A 128 86.94 -12.11 33.54
CA VAL A 128 85.93 -13.14 33.25
C VAL A 128 84.50 -12.67 33.56
N ASP A 129 84.29 -11.84 34.58
CA ASP A 129 82.95 -11.34 34.94
C ASP A 129 82.49 -10.18 34.05
N GLN A 130 83.42 -9.35 33.56
CA GLN A 130 83.12 -8.27 32.61
C GLN A 130 82.69 -8.82 31.24
N GLU A 131 83.41 -9.82 30.72
CA GLU A 131 83.08 -10.46 29.45
C GLU A 131 81.67 -11.08 29.44
N ARG A 132 81.22 -11.62 30.58
CA ARG A 132 79.86 -12.17 30.72
C ARG A 132 78.79 -11.10 30.76
N VAL A 133 79.04 -9.96 31.42
CA VAL A 133 78.11 -8.83 31.47
C VAL A 133 77.98 -8.19 30.08
N ASP A 134 79.08 -8.02 29.36
CA ASP A 134 79.09 -7.48 27.99
C ASP A 134 78.38 -8.42 27.01
N ALA A 135 78.61 -9.75 27.11
CA ALA A 135 77.89 -10.73 26.30
C ALA A 135 76.37 -10.71 26.55
N LEU A 136 75.95 -10.57 27.82
CA LEU A 136 74.54 -10.43 28.18
C LEU A 136 73.95 -9.11 27.65
N ALA A 137 74.67 -7.99 27.75
CA ALA A 137 74.24 -6.70 27.23
C ALA A 137 74.07 -6.72 25.70
N ILE A 138 75.02 -7.32 24.96
CA ILE A 138 74.94 -7.49 23.50
C ILE A 138 73.76 -8.41 23.12
N SER A 139 73.52 -9.49 23.88
CA SER A 139 72.39 -10.38 23.62
C SER A 139 71.03 -9.71 23.88
N ALA A 140 70.95 -8.89 24.92
CA ALA A 140 69.75 -8.13 25.26
C ALA A 140 69.47 -7.02 24.24
N GLU A 141 70.51 -6.36 23.72
CA GLU A 141 70.37 -5.37 22.64
C GLU A 141 69.90 -6.02 21.33
N LYS A 142 70.48 -7.16 20.94
CA LYS A 142 70.03 -7.93 19.77
C LYS A 142 68.56 -8.37 19.89
N ALA A 143 68.16 -8.87 21.06
CA ALA A 143 66.77 -9.26 21.30
C ALA A 143 65.80 -8.06 21.19
N LYS A 144 66.19 -6.86 21.65
CA LYS A 144 65.40 -5.64 21.47
C LYS A 144 65.29 -5.22 20.00
N GLN A 145 66.39 -5.28 19.25
CA GLN A 145 66.39 -4.95 17.82
C GLN A 145 65.52 -5.92 17.01
N GLU A 146 65.54 -7.22 17.32
CA GLU A 146 64.67 -8.21 16.67
C GLU A 146 63.19 -7.98 16.99
N GLN A 147 62.86 -7.65 18.24
CA GLN A 147 61.49 -7.30 18.65
C GLN A 147 61.01 -6.02 17.95
N GLU A 148 61.85 -4.99 17.83
CA GLU A 148 61.52 -3.76 17.11
C GLU A 148 61.31 -4.01 15.61
N ALA A 149 62.19 -4.81 14.99
CA ALA A 149 62.05 -5.22 13.59
C ALA A 149 60.73 -5.98 13.36
N LYS A 150 60.36 -6.90 14.26
CA LYS A 150 59.10 -7.62 14.20
C LYS A 150 57.89 -6.69 14.33
N ARG A 151 57.90 -5.76 15.28
CA ARG A 151 56.82 -4.76 15.45
C ARG A 151 56.69 -3.85 14.22
N ARG A 152 57.81 -3.46 13.62
CA ARG A 152 57.83 -2.66 12.39
C ARG A 152 57.25 -3.45 11.21
N GLN A 153 57.61 -4.73 11.07
CA GLN A 153 57.04 -5.60 10.04
C GLN A 153 55.53 -5.76 10.22
N GLU A 154 55.07 -6.06 11.43
CA GLU A 154 53.63 -6.16 11.75
C GLU A 154 52.89 -4.86 11.45
N GLN A 155 53.48 -3.69 11.75
CA GLN A 155 52.88 -2.41 11.42
C GLN A 155 52.76 -2.17 9.91
N ILE A 156 53.78 -2.57 9.13
CA ILE A 156 53.77 -2.49 7.66
C ILE A 156 52.69 -3.41 7.09
N ASP A 157 52.64 -4.66 7.54
CA ASP A 157 51.66 -5.66 7.10
C ASP A 157 50.23 -5.20 7.43
N LEU A 158 50.00 -4.64 8.63
CA LEU A 158 48.71 -4.05 9.02
C LEU A 158 48.34 -2.84 8.15
N THR A 159 49.31 -2.00 7.79
CA THR A 159 49.07 -0.82 6.94
C THR A 159 48.75 -1.23 5.51
N GLU A 160 49.43 -2.24 4.98
CA GLU A 160 49.15 -2.78 3.64
C GLU A 160 47.78 -3.45 3.59
N ARG A 161 47.43 -4.28 4.59
CA ARG A 161 46.10 -4.87 4.70
C ARG A 161 44.99 -3.83 4.74
N LYS A 162 45.14 -2.77 5.56
CA LYS A 162 44.16 -1.68 5.60
C LYS A 162 43.99 -1.00 4.25
N ARG A 163 45.09 -0.73 3.53
CA ARG A 163 45.04 -0.14 2.19
C ARG A 163 44.32 -1.06 1.19
N GLN A 164 44.54 -2.37 1.27
CA GLN A 164 43.85 -3.35 0.43
C GLN A 164 42.34 -3.41 0.74
N GLU A 165 41.97 -3.44 2.02
CA GLU A 165 40.57 -3.45 2.46
C GLU A 165 39.85 -2.16 2.04
N GLU A 166 40.47 -0.98 2.17
CA GLU A 166 39.91 0.29 1.70
C GLU A 166 39.74 0.33 0.18
N ALA A 167 40.71 -0.19 -0.58
CA ALA A 167 40.63 -0.28 -2.03
C ALA A 167 39.50 -1.22 -2.48
N GLU A 168 39.35 -2.38 -1.81
CA GLU A 168 38.26 -3.32 -2.09
C GLU A 168 36.90 -2.71 -1.74
N GLN A 169 36.77 -2.05 -0.58
CA GLN A 169 35.53 -1.37 -0.19
C GLN A 169 35.14 -0.28 -1.19
N LYS A 170 36.11 0.53 -1.65
CA LYS A 170 35.87 1.55 -2.67
C LYS A 170 35.43 0.94 -4.00
N LEU A 171 36.06 -0.16 -4.42
CA LEU A 171 35.66 -0.87 -5.64
C LEU A 171 34.26 -1.46 -5.52
N ARG A 172 33.93 -2.06 -4.37
CA ARG A 172 32.62 -2.63 -4.09
C ARG A 172 31.53 -1.56 -4.11
N LEU A 173 31.78 -0.41 -3.48
CA LEU A 173 30.87 0.72 -3.49
C LEU A 173 30.67 1.28 -4.91
N ALA A 174 31.75 1.41 -5.69
CA ALA A 174 31.66 1.87 -7.07
C ALA A 174 30.82 0.91 -7.94
N LYS A 175 31.02 -0.42 -7.78
CA LYS A 175 30.19 -1.43 -8.46
C LYS A 175 28.73 -1.36 -8.05
N GLN A 176 28.44 -1.23 -6.75
CA GLN A 176 27.06 -1.08 -6.25
C GLN A 176 26.39 0.18 -6.80
N GLN A 177 27.10 1.29 -6.92
CA GLN A 177 26.59 2.51 -7.53
C GLN A 177 26.30 2.33 -9.03
N GLU A 178 27.22 1.70 -9.77
CA GLU A 178 27.02 1.41 -11.20
C GLU A 178 25.81 0.48 -11.42
N GLU A 179 25.67 -0.57 -10.62
CA GLU A 179 24.52 -1.48 -10.68
C GLU A 179 23.21 -0.77 -10.33
N ALA A 180 23.21 0.10 -9.31
CA ALA A 180 22.04 0.89 -8.93
C ALA A 180 21.63 1.88 -10.04
N ASP A 181 22.61 2.56 -10.65
CA ASP A 181 22.36 3.48 -11.77
C ASP A 181 21.89 2.74 -13.03
N ALA A 182 22.46 1.57 -13.32
CA ALA A 182 22.02 0.71 -14.42
C ALA A 182 20.58 0.24 -14.20
N LYS A 183 20.24 -0.22 -12.98
CA LYS A 183 18.88 -0.64 -12.62
C LYS A 183 17.90 0.52 -12.70
N LYS A 184 18.27 1.71 -12.24
CA LYS A 184 17.44 2.92 -12.34
C LYS A 184 17.19 3.31 -13.80
N LYS A 185 18.21 3.25 -14.65
CA LYS A 185 18.09 3.54 -16.09
C LYS A 185 17.22 2.51 -16.80
N GLN A 186 17.34 1.22 -16.46
CA GLN A 186 16.47 0.18 -17.00
C GLN A 186 15.01 0.36 -16.56
N ALA A 187 14.76 0.66 -15.29
CA ALA A 187 13.42 0.92 -14.78
C ALA A 187 12.79 2.15 -15.46
N ALA A 188 13.54 3.23 -15.62
CA ALA A 188 13.06 4.42 -16.34
C ALA A 188 12.76 4.14 -17.82
N ALA A 189 13.59 3.33 -18.49
CA ALA A 189 13.36 2.92 -19.88
C ALA A 189 12.12 2.02 -20.03
N GLN A 190 11.89 1.10 -19.08
CA GLN A 190 10.70 0.25 -19.06
C GLN A 190 9.42 1.08 -18.83
N GLN A 191 9.44 2.01 -17.87
CA GLN A 191 8.32 2.91 -17.63
C GLN A 191 8.00 3.76 -18.86
N ALA A 192 9.02 4.33 -19.51
CA ALA A 192 8.83 5.11 -20.74
C ALA A 192 8.25 4.25 -21.89
N ALA A 193 8.67 2.99 -22.01
CA ALA A 193 8.14 2.06 -23.00
C ALA A 193 6.67 1.69 -22.73
N GLU A 194 6.33 1.42 -21.46
CA GLU A 194 4.95 1.12 -21.04
C GLU A 194 4.02 2.32 -21.25
N GLU A 195 4.46 3.53 -20.90
CA GLU A 195 3.70 4.75 -21.16
C GLU A 195 3.47 4.99 -22.65
N ALA A 196 4.50 4.78 -23.48
CA ALA A 196 4.38 4.88 -24.93
C ALA A 196 3.39 3.84 -25.50
N GLU A 197 3.39 2.60 -24.98
CA GLU A 197 2.44 1.57 -25.38
C GLU A 197 1.01 1.94 -24.95
N ARG A 198 0.83 2.42 -23.71
CA ARG A 198 -0.45 2.87 -23.20
C ARG A 198 -1.02 4.03 -24.02
N GLN A 199 -0.19 5.00 -24.40
CA GLN A 199 -0.59 6.10 -25.27
C GLN A 199 -1.01 5.60 -26.66
N LYS A 200 -0.28 4.64 -27.26
CA LYS A 200 -0.68 4.02 -28.53
C LYS A 200 -2.02 3.30 -28.42
N LYS A 201 -2.24 2.52 -27.35
CA LYS A 201 -3.52 1.84 -27.08
C LYS A 201 -4.67 2.84 -26.95
N ILE A 202 -4.47 3.93 -26.22
CA ILE A 202 -5.49 4.98 -26.07
C ILE A 202 -5.79 5.66 -27.42
N ALA A 203 -4.75 5.98 -28.20
CA ALA A 203 -4.91 6.58 -29.52
C ALA A 203 -5.67 5.66 -30.48
N GLU A 204 -5.38 4.35 -30.46
CA GLU A 204 -6.07 3.35 -31.27
C GLU A 204 -7.54 3.19 -30.85
N ILE A 205 -7.83 3.07 -29.55
CA ILE A 205 -9.22 3.02 -29.05
C ILE A 205 -9.98 4.28 -29.46
N ARG A 206 -9.35 5.45 -29.38
CA ARG A 206 -9.96 6.72 -29.81
C ARG A 206 -10.25 6.72 -31.31
N ARG A 207 -9.34 6.18 -32.13
CA ARG A 207 -9.53 6.04 -33.58
C ARG A 207 -10.69 5.09 -33.89
N GLN A 208 -10.77 3.94 -33.21
CA GLN A 208 -11.83 2.96 -33.39
C GLN A 208 -13.20 3.54 -33.00
N ARG A 209 -13.29 4.23 -31.86
CA ARG A 209 -14.53 4.94 -31.47
C ARG A 209 -14.94 5.97 -32.50
N ALA A 210 -14.01 6.81 -32.96
CA ALA A 210 -14.30 7.81 -33.98
C ALA A 210 -14.74 7.19 -35.33
N GLN A 211 -14.26 5.99 -35.68
CA GLN A 211 -14.71 5.25 -36.86
C GLN A 211 -16.12 4.69 -36.66
N ALA A 212 -16.38 4.05 -35.51
CA ALA A 212 -17.70 3.54 -35.15
C ALA A 212 -18.76 4.66 -35.11
N ASP A 213 -18.43 5.81 -34.51
CA ASP A 213 -19.32 6.97 -34.47
C ASP A 213 -19.67 7.50 -35.87
N LYS A 214 -18.69 7.54 -36.78
CA LYS A 214 -18.92 7.90 -38.18
C LYS A 214 -19.82 6.89 -38.90
N GLU A 215 -19.59 5.60 -38.65
CA GLU A 215 -20.40 4.54 -39.26
C GLU A 215 -21.85 4.58 -38.76
N MET A 216 -22.06 4.78 -37.45
CA MET A 216 -23.38 4.97 -36.87
C MET A 216 -24.09 6.22 -37.44
N ALA A 217 -23.38 7.35 -37.57
CA ALA A 217 -23.94 8.55 -38.16
C ALA A 217 -24.36 8.35 -39.63
N LEU A 218 -23.54 7.64 -40.42
CA LEU A 218 -23.88 7.31 -41.80
C LEU A 218 -25.06 6.33 -41.89
N ALA A 219 -25.14 5.35 -40.99
CA ALA A 219 -26.25 4.41 -40.92
C ALA A 219 -27.56 5.13 -40.53
N GLU A 220 -27.52 6.04 -39.56
CA GLU A 220 -28.65 6.86 -39.16
C GLU A 220 -29.12 7.77 -40.32
N GLN A 221 -28.19 8.41 -41.03
CA GLN A 221 -28.52 9.22 -42.19
C GLN A 221 -29.21 8.40 -43.29
N LYS A 222 -28.72 7.19 -43.58
CA LYS A 222 -29.37 6.27 -44.54
C LYS A 222 -30.76 5.87 -44.07
N LEU A 223 -30.93 5.54 -42.78
CA LEU A 223 -32.23 5.18 -42.22
C LEU A 223 -33.23 6.33 -42.34
N ARG A 224 -32.79 7.57 -42.06
CA ARG A 224 -33.61 8.78 -42.24
C ARG A 224 -34.01 8.99 -43.70
N GLN A 225 -33.11 8.78 -44.65
CA GLN A 225 -33.43 8.88 -46.08
C GLN A 225 -34.47 7.84 -46.51
N VAL A 226 -34.33 6.59 -46.06
CA VAL A 226 -35.32 5.52 -46.36
C VAL A 226 -36.68 5.82 -45.71
N ALA A 227 -36.69 6.31 -44.47
CA ALA A 227 -37.91 6.70 -43.78
C ALA A 227 -38.61 7.88 -44.48
N ALA A 228 -37.85 8.90 -44.90
CA ALA A 228 -38.38 10.04 -45.65
C ALA A 228 -38.96 9.61 -47.01
N ALA A 229 -38.26 8.74 -47.75
CA ALA A 229 -38.75 8.21 -49.02
C ALA A 229 -40.04 7.39 -48.84
N ARG A 230 -40.12 6.55 -47.81
CA ARG A 230 -41.35 5.81 -47.46
C ARG A 230 -42.49 6.73 -47.06
N ALA A 231 -42.22 7.78 -46.29
CA ALA A 231 -43.23 8.75 -45.88
C ALA A 231 -43.78 9.52 -47.10
N GLN A 232 -42.93 9.91 -48.04
CA GLN A 232 -43.36 10.54 -49.30
C GLN A 232 -44.24 9.58 -50.13
N GLN A 233 -43.85 8.32 -50.28
CA GLN A 233 -44.67 7.29 -50.96
C GLN A 233 -46.01 7.07 -50.27
N ALA A 234 -46.02 7.01 -48.93
CA ALA A 234 -47.26 6.86 -48.14
C ALA A 234 -48.17 8.09 -48.25
N SER A 235 -47.61 9.31 -48.29
CA SER A 235 -48.40 10.53 -48.51
C SER A 235 -49.01 10.62 -49.92
N ALA A 236 -48.31 10.12 -50.95
CA ALA A 236 -48.84 10.02 -52.30
C ALA A 236 -49.97 8.96 -52.40
N ALA A 237 -49.85 7.85 -51.66
CA ALA A 237 -50.91 6.85 -51.56
C ALA A 237 -52.13 7.36 -50.75
N ALA A 238 -51.90 8.06 -49.62
CA ALA A 238 -52.95 8.60 -48.77
C ALA A 238 -53.74 9.75 -49.43
N ALA A 239 -53.12 10.53 -50.32
CA ALA A 239 -53.83 11.53 -51.15
C ALA A 239 -54.83 10.89 -52.15
N THR A 240 -54.73 9.58 -52.38
CA THR A 240 -55.64 8.80 -53.25
C THR A 240 -56.75 8.09 -52.45
N SER A 241 -56.70 8.12 -51.12
CA SER A 241 -57.64 7.41 -50.24
C SER A 241 -57.98 8.25 -49.01
N ALA A 242 -58.64 9.40 -49.22
CA ALA A 242 -59.14 10.25 -48.14
C ALA A 242 -60.57 9.86 -47.74
N GLN A 243 -60.70 8.86 -46.86
CA GLN A 243 -61.80 8.81 -45.89
C GLN A 243 -61.18 8.70 -44.48
N PRO A 244 -61.50 9.61 -43.55
CA PRO A 244 -60.90 9.60 -42.22
C PRO A 244 -61.72 8.70 -41.30
N THR A 245 -61.17 7.54 -40.92
CA THR A 245 -61.62 6.82 -39.73
C THR A 245 -60.77 7.25 -38.54
N ALA A 246 -61.37 8.10 -37.70
CA ALA A 246 -60.89 8.38 -36.36
C ALA A 246 -60.93 7.09 -35.52
N GLY A 247 -59.77 6.68 -35.01
CA GLY A 247 -59.63 5.54 -34.10
C GLY A 247 -58.92 5.96 -32.82
N GLN A 248 -59.65 6.64 -31.93
CA GLN A 248 -59.27 6.71 -30.52
C GLN A 248 -59.61 5.36 -29.87
N GLY A 249 -58.60 4.65 -29.37
CA GLY A 249 -58.83 3.44 -28.58
C GLY A 249 -57.59 2.60 -28.36
N GLY A 250 -56.72 3.00 -27.42
CA GLY A 250 -55.59 2.15 -27.03
C GLY A 250 -54.55 2.80 -26.12
N THR A 251 -54.92 3.60 -25.13
CA THR A 251 -53.92 4.18 -24.21
C THR A 251 -53.59 3.27 -23.04
N SER A 252 -54.55 2.54 -22.46
CA SER A 252 -54.32 1.75 -21.24
C SER A 252 -53.57 0.44 -21.48
N THR A 253 -53.87 -0.29 -22.57
CA THR A 253 -53.19 -1.54 -22.93
C THR A 253 -51.76 -1.31 -23.44
N ASP A 254 -51.53 -0.21 -24.16
CA ASP A 254 -50.19 0.19 -24.60
C ASP A 254 -49.35 0.67 -23.40
N LEU A 255 -49.93 1.45 -22.47
CA LEU A 255 -49.23 1.87 -21.26
C LEU A 255 -48.91 0.72 -20.31
N SER A 256 -49.80 -0.27 -20.15
CA SER A 256 -49.51 -1.44 -19.31
C SER A 256 -48.42 -2.33 -19.91
N ALA A 257 -48.39 -2.50 -21.24
CA ALA A 257 -47.31 -3.19 -21.93
C ALA A 257 -45.98 -2.45 -21.80
N LYS A 258 -45.98 -1.12 -21.99
CA LYS A 258 -44.81 -0.26 -21.76
C LYS A 258 -44.33 -0.32 -20.31
N TYR A 259 -45.26 -0.39 -19.36
CA TYR A 259 -44.94 -0.52 -17.94
C TYR A 259 -44.23 -1.83 -17.63
N ALA A 260 -44.77 -2.95 -18.11
CA ALA A 260 -44.16 -4.27 -17.96
C ALA A 260 -42.77 -4.34 -18.62
N ALA A 261 -42.62 -3.76 -19.81
CA ALA A 261 -41.33 -3.69 -20.50
C ALA A 261 -40.30 -2.83 -19.75
N ALA A 262 -40.71 -1.69 -19.19
CA ALA A 262 -39.83 -0.84 -18.40
C ALA A 262 -39.36 -1.53 -17.10
N ILE A 263 -40.25 -2.27 -16.43
CA ILE A 263 -39.87 -3.12 -15.30
C ILE A 263 -38.89 -4.20 -15.76
N GLN A 264 -39.19 -4.91 -16.85
CA GLN A 264 -38.32 -5.96 -17.36
C GLN A 264 -36.91 -5.45 -17.66
N GLN A 265 -36.78 -4.31 -18.34
CA GLN A 265 -35.49 -3.69 -18.63
C GLN A 265 -34.73 -3.33 -17.35
N LYS A 266 -35.42 -2.78 -16.35
CA LYS A 266 -34.78 -2.40 -15.09
C LYS A 266 -34.31 -3.60 -14.28
N VAL A 267 -35.11 -4.67 -14.25
CA VAL A 267 -34.73 -5.94 -13.60
C VAL A 267 -33.58 -6.60 -14.35
N LEU A 268 -33.62 -6.66 -15.68
CA LEU A 268 -32.52 -7.17 -16.50
C LEU A 268 -31.21 -6.41 -16.24
N ALA A 269 -31.26 -5.09 -16.17
CA ALA A 269 -30.08 -4.26 -15.89
C ALA A 269 -29.42 -4.52 -14.53
N GLN A 270 -30.15 -5.11 -13.57
CA GLN A 270 -29.62 -5.50 -12.25
C GLN A 270 -29.37 -7.00 -12.11
N TRP A 271 -29.84 -7.81 -13.07
CA TRP A 271 -29.80 -9.26 -12.96
C TRP A 271 -28.49 -9.82 -13.50
N VAL A 272 -27.73 -10.47 -12.62
CA VAL A 272 -26.59 -11.30 -13.01
C VAL A 272 -27.11 -12.72 -13.26
N ARG A 273 -27.20 -13.10 -14.53
CA ARG A 273 -27.72 -14.41 -14.94
C ARG A 273 -26.80 -15.54 -14.46
N PRO A 274 -27.26 -16.47 -13.61
CA PRO A 274 -26.50 -17.67 -13.31
C PRO A 274 -26.30 -18.54 -14.55
N PRO A 275 -25.17 -19.23 -14.69
CA PRO A 275 -24.91 -20.09 -15.86
C PRO A 275 -25.90 -21.27 -15.97
N SER A 276 -26.59 -21.62 -14.88
CA SER A 276 -27.62 -22.65 -14.86
C SER A 276 -28.94 -22.23 -15.53
N VAL A 277 -29.14 -20.94 -15.83
CA VAL A 277 -30.36 -20.42 -16.45
C VAL A 277 -30.11 -20.13 -17.95
N PRO A 278 -30.69 -20.92 -18.87
CA PRO A 278 -30.60 -20.67 -20.30
C PRO A 278 -31.36 -19.40 -20.71
N PRO A 279 -30.88 -18.67 -21.73
CA PRO A 279 -31.64 -17.56 -22.31
C PRO A 279 -32.96 -18.06 -22.92
N GLY A 280 -33.96 -17.19 -22.95
CA GLY A 280 -35.30 -17.45 -23.48
C GLY A 280 -36.27 -18.13 -22.51
N GLN A 281 -35.79 -18.66 -21.38
CA GLN A 281 -36.68 -19.22 -20.36
C GLN A 281 -37.51 -18.12 -19.67
N LYS A 282 -38.75 -18.47 -19.30
CA LYS A 282 -39.71 -17.56 -18.67
C LYS A 282 -39.99 -17.98 -17.24
N CYS A 283 -40.04 -17.02 -16.34
CA CYS A 283 -40.32 -17.22 -14.93
C CYS A 283 -41.33 -16.16 -14.46
N THR A 284 -42.42 -16.61 -13.85
CA THR A 284 -43.45 -15.70 -13.30
C THR A 284 -43.08 -15.33 -11.87
N ILE A 285 -43.16 -14.05 -11.54
CA ILE A 285 -42.77 -13.48 -10.25
C ILE A 285 -43.91 -12.61 -9.75
N ASN A 286 -44.25 -12.76 -8.47
CA ASN A 286 -45.22 -11.91 -7.80
C ASN A 286 -44.47 -10.83 -7.02
N ILE A 287 -44.70 -9.57 -7.40
CA ILE A 287 -44.04 -8.40 -6.84
C ILE A 287 -45.06 -7.59 -6.06
N ARG A 288 -44.74 -7.25 -4.81
CA ARG A 288 -45.52 -6.33 -3.98
C ARG A 288 -44.76 -5.03 -3.80
N GLN A 289 -45.33 -3.93 -4.27
CA GLN A 289 -44.66 -2.63 -4.33
C GLN A 289 -45.53 -1.50 -3.76
N LEU A 290 -44.91 -0.43 -3.31
CA LEU A 290 -45.58 0.79 -2.85
C LEU A 290 -45.70 1.82 -3.97
N PRO A 291 -46.69 2.74 -3.90
CA PRO A 291 -46.69 3.92 -4.75
C PRO A 291 -45.33 4.64 -4.67
N GLY A 292 -44.74 4.95 -5.82
CA GLY A 292 -43.36 5.45 -5.93
C GLY A 292 -42.33 4.39 -6.36
N GLY A 293 -42.71 3.11 -6.46
CA GLY A 293 -41.89 2.06 -7.06
C GLY A 293 -41.01 1.26 -6.09
N SER A 294 -41.08 1.53 -4.77
CA SER A 294 -40.35 0.72 -3.78
C SER A 294 -40.95 -0.69 -3.68
N VAL A 295 -40.13 -1.72 -3.73
CA VAL A 295 -40.54 -3.13 -3.68
C VAL A 295 -40.45 -3.61 -2.24
N MET A 296 -41.56 -4.14 -1.72
CA MET A 296 -41.61 -4.75 -0.39
C MET A 296 -41.33 -6.25 -0.43
N GLU A 297 -41.66 -6.91 -1.54
CA GLU A 297 -41.54 -8.35 -1.67
C GLU A 297 -41.45 -8.74 -3.16
N ALA A 298 -40.58 -9.69 -3.47
CA ALA A 298 -40.50 -10.35 -4.76
C ALA A 298 -40.41 -11.84 -4.51
N LYS A 299 -41.37 -12.62 -5.03
CA LYS A 299 -41.42 -14.07 -4.87
C LYS A 299 -41.66 -14.73 -6.20
N VAL A 300 -40.85 -15.72 -6.53
CA VAL A 300 -41.09 -16.55 -7.71
C VAL A 300 -42.38 -17.35 -7.53
N ALA A 301 -43.21 -17.37 -8.57
CA ALA A 301 -44.44 -18.15 -8.59
C ALA A 301 -44.13 -19.65 -8.78
N PRO A 302 -44.97 -20.56 -8.25
CA PRO A 302 -44.86 -21.98 -8.52
C PRO A 302 -44.85 -22.26 -10.03
N GLY A 303 -43.96 -23.15 -10.48
CA GLY A 303 -43.83 -23.52 -11.90
C GLY A 303 -42.77 -22.74 -12.69
N CYS A 304 -41.95 -21.92 -12.03
CA CYS A 304 -40.76 -21.36 -12.65
C CYS A 304 -39.73 -22.47 -12.94
N PRO A 305 -39.18 -22.56 -14.16
CA PRO A 305 -38.25 -23.62 -14.55
C PRO A 305 -36.82 -23.42 -14.00
N TYR A 306 -36.57 -22.31 -13.30
CA TYR A 306 -35.24 -22.00 -12.75
C TYR A 306 -34.94 -22.86 -11.54
N ASP A 307 -33.66 -23.19 -11.37
CA ASP A 307 -33.13 -23.79 -10.16
C ASP A 307 -33.18 -22.81 -8.98
N GLU A 308 -32.92 -23.28 -7.76
CA GLU A 308 -32.98 -22.43 -6.56
C GLU A 308 -32.03 -21.21 -6.65
N ALA A 309 -30.85 -21.39 -7.25
CA ALA A 309 -29.92 -20.31 -7.51
C ALA A 309 -30.49 -19.27 -8.49
N GLY A 310 -31.10 -19.72 -9.59
CA GLY A 310 -31.81 -18.87 -10.54
C GLY A 310 -32.97 -18.11 -9.91
N GLN A 311 -33.80 -18.79 -9.09
CA GLN A 311 -34.91 -18.17 -8.37
C GLN A 311 -34.45 -17.09 -7.39
N ARG A 312 -33.43 -17.37 -6.57
CA ARG A 312 -32.85 -16.37 -5.66
C ARG A 312 -32.21 -15.21 -6.41
N SER A 313 -31.52 -15.48 -7.52
CA SER A 313 -30.88 -14.43 -8.33
C SER A 313 -31.87 -13.42 -8.89
N ILE A 314 -33.06 -13.89 -9.30
CA ILE A 314 -34.07 -13.02 -9.88
C ILE A 314 -34.84 -12.25 -8.82
N GLU A 315 -35.13 -12.87 -7.66
CA GLU A 315 -35.72 -12.17 -6.51
C GLU A 315 -34.80 -11.04 -6.03
N ALA A 316 -33.49 -11.32 -5.93
CA ALA A 316 -32.49 -10.32 -5.60
C ALA A 316 -32.44 -9.20 -6.63
N ALA A 317 -32.46 -9.52 -7.93
CA ALA A 317 -32.45 -8.50 -8.99
C ALA A 317 -33.68 -7.59 -8.96
N VAL A 318 -34.87 -8.11 -8.66
CA VAL A 318 -36.08 -7.29 -8.51
C VAL A 318 -35.96 -6.35 -7.31
N LEU A 319 -35.42 -6.82 -6.19
CA LEU A 319 -35.17 -5.99 -5.01
C LEU A 319 -34.08 -4.94 -5.27
N SER A 320 -33.04 -5.26 -6.03
CA SER A 320 -31.98 -4.32 -6.41
C SER A 320 -32.43 -3.30 -7.47
N ALA A 321 -33.45 -3.62 -8.28
CA ALA A 321 -34.04 -2.74 -9.28
C ALA A 321 -34.89 -1.59 -8.71
N GLN A 322 -34.95 -1.45 -7.38
CA GLN A 322 -35.69 -0.37 -6.73
C GLN A 322 -35.09 1.01 -7.00
N PRO A 323 -35.92 2.07 -7.14
CA PRO A 323 -37.38 2.00 -7.27
C PRO A 323 -37.78 1.53 -8.68
N LEU A 324 -38.77 0.65 -8.80
CA LEU A 324 -39.36 0.30 -10.09
C LEU A 324 -39.99 1.54 -10.76
N PRO A 325 -40.13 1.55 -12.10
CA PRO A 325 -40.79 2.65 -12.81
C PRO A 325 -42.16 2.96 -12.19
N TYR A 326 -42.48 4.25 -12.07
CA TYR A 326 -43.75 4.70 -11.50
C TYR A 326 -44.24 5.97 -12.18
N ARG A 327 -43.34 6.95 -12.36
CA ARG A 327 -43.61 8.19 -13.10
C ARG A 327 -44.03 7.88 -14.54
N GLY A 328 -45.18 8.38 -14.96
CA GLY A 328 -45.77 8.12 -16.28
C GLY A 328 -46.57 6.81 -16.37
N PHE A 329 -46.58 6.01 -15.31
CA PHE A 329 -47.31 4.73 -15.21
C PHE A 329 -48.32 4.73 -14.06
N GLU A 330 -48.63 5.88 -13.46
CA GLU A 330 -49.48 5.98 -12.27
C GLU A 330 -50.88 5.40 -12.50
N SER A 331 -51.42 5.52 -13.72
CA SER A 331 -52.74 5.00 -14.09
C SER A 331 -52.80 3.48 -14.27
N VAL A 332 -51.66 2.83 -14.52
CA VAL A 332 -51.54 1.38 -14.71
C VAL A 332 -50.76 0.70 -13.57
N PHE A 333 -50.41 1.46 -12.53
CA PHE A 333 -49.72 0.97 -11.35
C PHE A 333 -50.56 -0.09 -10.62
N GLN A 334 -49.92 -1.19 -10.26
CA GLN A 334 -50.51 -2.24 -9.44
C GLN A 334 -49.64 -2.48 -8.21
N ARG A 335 -50.25 -2.52 -7.02
CA ARG A 335 -49.55 -2.83 -5.77
C ARG A 335 -49.05 -4.27 -5.74
N ASN A 336 -49.84 -5.21 -6.23
CA ASN A 336 -49.46 -6.60 -6.40
C ASN A 336 -49.44 -6.87 -7.91
N LEU A 337 -48.25 -7.05 -8.47
CA LEU A 337 -48.05 -7.25 -9.91
C LEU A 337 -47.53 -8.68 -10.15
N THR A 338 -48.18 -9.40 -11.05
CA THR A 338 -47.64 -10.66 -11.60
C THR A 338 -46.85 -10.34 -12.85
N PHE A 339 -45.54 -10.55 -12.79
CA PHE A 339 -44.58 -10.17 -13.82
C PHE A 339 -43.93 -11.42 -14.42
N VAL A 340 -43.98 -11.57 -15.75
CA VAL A 340 -43.31 -12.67 -16.45
C VAL A 340 -41.95 -12.20 -16.93
N PHE A 341 -40.90 -12.62 -16.25
CA PHE A 341 -39.55 -12.33 -16.67
C PHE A 341 -39.07 -13.33 -17.71
N THR A 342 -38.37 -12.85 -18.73
CA THR A 342 -37.69 -13.71 -19.71
C THR A 342 -36.19 -13.49 -19.60
N ALA A 343 -35.42 -14.56 -19.40
CA ALA A 343 -33.97 -14.50 -19.41
C ALA A 343 -33.48 -14.06 -20.79
N GLN A 344 -32.67 -13.00 -20.88
CA GLN A 344 -32.05 -12.56 -22.13
C GLN A 344 -30.55 -12.84 -22.07
N ASP A 345 -29.94 -12.96 -23.24
CA ASP A 345 -28.48 -12.96 -23.35
C ASP A 345 -28.01 -11.51 -23.19
N GLN A 346 -27.06 -11.27 -22.28
CA GLN A 346 -26.44 -9.96 -22.09
C GLN A 346 -25.07 -9.94 -22.73
#